data_AF-A0A2J7RTA9-F1
#
_entry.id   AF-A0A2J7RTA9-F1
#
_cell.length_a   1.000
_cell.length_b   1.000
_cell.length_c   1.000
_cell.angle_alpha   90.00
_cell.angle_beta   90.00
_cell.angle_gamma   90.00
#
_symmetry.space_group_name_H-M   'P 1'
#
loop_
_entity.id
_entity.type
_entity.pdbx_description
1 polymer ?
#
loop_
_entity_poly.entity_id
_entity_poly.type
_entity_poly.pdbx_seq_one_letter_code
_entity_poly.pdbx_strand_id
1 'polypeptide(L)'
;MSPKRWKKLIKSDCPEREKFPQEWKNKTPLQRLCMMRALRPDRMNYAIAAFIEEKLGAKYVEARTVEFSKSFEEASPSTPIFFILSPGVNPLKDVEDLGKKLGVTLGNGNFHNVSLGQGQEVVAEQAMDTAAGQGHWVVLQNIHLVKKWLPALEKKLEHYSQGSHPDYRVFMSAEPAATPAAHIIPQGILESSIKITNEPPTGMQANLHKALDNFNQEALEMCSKEAEFKAILFSLCYFHAVVAERRKFGPQGWNKIYPFNVGDLNISVSVLYNYLEANSKVPWEDLRYLFGEIMYGGHITDDWDRRLCISYLEELMQPELMR
;
A
#
# COMPACT_ATOMS: atom_id res chain seq x y z
N MET A 1 38.40 -0.48 27.58
CA MET A 1 37.19 0.05 26.90
C MET A 1 36.63 1.23 27.68
N SER A 2 36.09 2.28 27.02
CA SER A 2 35.44 3.41 27.72
C SER A 2 33.94 3.14 27.97
N PRO A 3 33.51 2.84 29.22
CA PRO A 3 32.11 2.48 29.49
C PRO A 3 31.13 3.61 29.17
N LYS A 4 31.56 4.87 29.31
CA LYS A 4 30.72 6.05 29.01
C LYS A 4 30.31 6.12 27.54
N ARG A 5 31.21 5.80 26.60
CA ARG A 5 30.90 5.85 25.16
C ARG A 5 29.99 4.71 24.72
N TRP A 6 30.20 3.50 25.26
CA TRP A 6 29.29 2.39 25.03
C TRP A 6 27.91 2.63 25.62
N LYS A 7 27.84 3.21 26.83
CA LYS A 7 26.58 3.61 27.45
C LYS A 7 25.84 4.65 26.61
N LYS A 8 26.55 5.59 25.97
CA LYS A 8 25.96 6.54 25.03
C LYS A 8 25.35 5.82 23.82
N LEU A 9 26.10 4.94 23.16
CA LEU A 9 25.62 4.18 22.01
C LEU A 9 24.40 3.34 22.37
N ILE A 10 24.44 2.58 23.47
CA ILE A 10 23.34 1.70 23.89
C ILE A 10 22.09 2.52 24.24
N LYS A 11 22.25 3.71 24.83
CA LYS A 11 21.14 4.60 25.19
C LYS A 11 20.65 5.49 24.05
N SER A 12 21.32 5.48 22.90
CA SER A 12 20.91 6.27 21.75
C SER A 12 19.57 5.78 21.22
N ASP A 13 18.72 6.67 20.74
CA ASP A 13 17.48 6.28 20.05
C ASP A 13 17.78 5.74 18.65
N CYS A 14 18.87 6.19 18.03
CA CYS A 14 19.29 5.80 16.67
C CYS A 14 20.74 5.26 16.64
N PRO A 15 21.05 4.20 17.41
CA PRO A 15 22.41 3.67 17.54
C PRO A 15 23.02 3.20 16.21
N GLU A 16 22.19 2.78 15.26
CA GLU A 16 22.60 2.39 13.91
C GLU A 16 23.25 3.52 13.11
N ARG A 17 22.96 4.79 13.47
CA ARG A 17 23.57 5.99 12.85
C ARG A 17 24.78 6.51 13.62
N GLU A 18 25.07 5.94 14.80
CA GLU A 18 26.21 6.36 15.61
C GLU A 18 27.51 5.64 15.23
N LYS A 19 28.63 6.33 15.44
CA LYS A 19 29.95 5.72 15.25
C LYS A 19 30.30 4.87 16.47
N PHE A 20 30.70 3.63 16.22
CA PHE A 20 31.21 2.75 17.28
C PHE A 20 32.47 3.34 17.94
N PRO A 21 32.63 3.16 19.27
CA PRO A 21 33.72 3.79 19.99
C PRO A 21 35.07 3.08 19.79
N GLN A 22 36.15 3.87 19.88
CA GLN A 22 37.53 3.37 20.00
C GLN A 22 37.96 2.50 18.79
N GLU A 23 38.58 1.34 19.07
CA GLU A 23 39.05 0.35 18.09
C GLU A 23 37.92 -0.26 17.24
N TRP A 24 36.66 -0.11 17.67
CA TRP A 24 35.50 -0.65 16.97
C TRP A 24 35.01 0.26 15.83
N LYS A 25 35.56 1.46 15.71
CA LYS A 25 35.22 2.41 14.63
C LYS A 25 35.55 1.88 13.23
N ASN A 26 36.56 1.01 13.12
CA ASN A 26 37.07 0.47 11.86
C ASN A 26 36.42 -0.88 11.48
N LYS A 27 35.38 -1.30 12.21
CA LYS A 27 34.68 -2.55 11.90
C LYS A 27 33.94 -2.43 10.57
N THR A 28 33.92 -3.52 9.82
CA THR A 28 33.16 -3.56 8.57
C THR A 28 31.67 -3.36 8.84
N PRO A 29 30.87 -2.94 7.85
CA PRO A 29 29.43 -2.74 8.04
C PRO A 29 28.72 -4.02 8.52
N LEU A 30 29.16 -5.19 8.05
CA LEU A 30 28.64 -6.48 8.53
C LEU A 30 29.00 -6.76 9.99
N GLN A 31 30.25 -6.47 10.39
CA GLN A 31 30.67 -6.62 11.78
C GLN A 31 29.91 -5.66 12.70
N ARG A 32 29.67 -4.41 12.26
CA ARG A 32 28.82 -3.44 12.98
C ARG A 32 27.40 -3.99 13.17
N LEU A 33 26.84 -4.66 12.16
CA LEU A 33 25.53 -5.29 12.25
C LEU A 33 25.49 -6.45 13.27
N CYS A 34 26.52 -7.30 13.30
CA CYS A 34 26.65 -8.34 14.34
C CYS A 34 26.70 -7.74 15.76
N MET A 35 27.40 -6.62 15.92
CA MET A 35 27.49 -5.92 17.20
C MET A 35 26.15 -5.28 17.60
N MET A 36 25.43 -4.69 16.63
CA MET A 36 24.08 -4.17 16.86
C MET A 36 23.12 -5.26 17.32
N ARG A 37 23.19 -6.46 16.71
CA ARG A 37 22.38 -7.61 17.12
C ARG A 37 22.62 -8.02 18.57
N ALA A 38 23.86 -7.90 19.05
CA ALA A 38 24.21 -8.22 20.43
C ALA A 38 23.81 -7.13 21.44
N LEU A 39 23.85 -5.85 21.04
CA LEU A 39 23.69 -4.71 21.97
C LEU A 39 22.29 -4.10 21.98
N ARG A 40 21.63 -4.05 20.82
CA ARG A 40 20.32 -3.42 20.59
C ARG A 40 19.52 -4.22 19.55
N PRO A 41 19.10 -5.46 19.90
CA PRO A 41 18.32 -6.31 18.99
C PRO A 41 17.01 -5.65 18.55
N ASP A 42 16.46 -4.74 19.36
CA ASP A 42 15.27 -3.93 19.08
C ASP A 42 15.45 -2.98 17.88
N ARG A 43 16.69 -2.62 17.53
CA ARG A 43 17.02 -1.71 16.41
C ARG A 43 17.44 -2.43 15.13
N MET A 44 17.32 -3.76 15.08
CA MET A 44 17.85 -4.54 13.96
C MET A 44 17.23 -4.20 12.61
N ASN A 45 15.93 -3.86 12.56
CA ASN A 45 15.30 -3.45 11.29
C ASN A 45 15.96 -2.18 10.73
N TYR A 46 16.19 -1.17 11.58
CA TYR A 46 16.87 0.07 11.19
C TYR A 46 18.35 -0.16 10.85
N ALA A 47 19.03 -1.02 11.61
CA ALA A 47 20.44 -1.35 11.35
C ALA A 47 20.64 -2.10 10.03
N ILE A 48 19.73 -3.02 9.68
CA ILE A 48 19.73 -3.71 8.39
C ILE A 48 19.42 -2.72 7.27
N ALA A 49 18.43 -1.85 7.42
CA ALA A 49 18.13 -0.82 6.43
C ALA A 49 19.35 0.09 6.19
N ALA A 50 19.97 0.63 7.24
CA ALA A 50 21.18 1.44 7.12
C ALA A 50 22.34 0.70 6.44
N PHE A 51 22.49 -0.60 6.71
CA PHE A 51 23.48 -1.44 6.03
C PHE A 51 23.19 -1.61 4.53
N ILE A 52 21.93 -1.87 4.17
CA ILE A 52 21.50 -1.99 2.77
C ILE A 52 21.68 -0.67 2.04
N GLU A 53 21.28 0.44 2.66
CA GLU A 53 21.47 1.78 2.12
C GLU A 53 22.96 2.09 1.86
N GLU A 54 23.85 1.76 2.79
CA GLU A 54 25.30 1.96 2.63
C GLU A 54 25.89 1.09 1.51
N LYS A 55 25.37 -0.13 1.30
CA LYS A 55 25.95 -1.11 0.36
C LYS A 55 25.34 -1.11 -1.03
N LEU A 56 24.04 -0.88 -1.13
CA LEU A 56 23.26 -0.98 -2.36
C LEU A 56 22.64 0.38 -2.74
N GLY A 57 22.51 1.31 -1.79
CA GLY A 57 21.92 2.64 -2.00
C GLY A 57 20.50 2.77 -1.47
N ALA A 58 20.05 4.01 -1.29
CA ALA A 58 18.75 4.34 -0.68
C ALA A 58 17.53 3.73 -1.39
N LYS A 59 17.61 3.53 -2.71
CA LYS A 59 16.52 2.93 -3.51
C LYS A 59 16.10 1.52 -3.07
N TYR A 60 16.93 0.81 -2.31
CA TYR A 60 16.63 -0.55 -1.81
C TYR A 60 16.01 -0.56 -0.40
N VAL A 61 15.87 0.61 0.22
CA VAL A 61 15.24 0.77 1.55
C VAL A 61 14.08 1.76 1.52
N GLU A 62 13.99 2.61 0.51
CA GLU A 62 12.85 3.47 0.28
C GLU A 62 11.65 2.64 -0.21
N ALA A 63 10.54 2.70 0.53
CA ALA A 63 9.27 2.08 0.15
C ALA A 63 8.54 2.93 -0.91
N ARG A 64 9.19 3.23 -2.04
CA ARG A 64 8.53 3.90 -3.17
C ARG A 64 7.92 2.84 -4.08
N THR A 65 6.62 2.93 -4.31
CA THR A 65 5.93 2.10 -5.30
C THR A 65 6.54 2.37 -6.68
N VAL A 66 6.93 1.32 -7.38
CA VAL A 66 7.35 1.41 -8.78
C VAL A 66 6.09 1.63 -9.60
N GLU A 67 6.10 2.63 -10.47
CA GLU A 67 4.98 2.88 -11.38
C GLU A 67 4.76 1.66 -12.28
N PHE A 68 3.50 1.24 -12.43
CA PHE A 68 3.15 0.05 -13.19
C PHE A 68 3.68 0.09 -14.64
N SER A 69 3.67 1.26 -15.27
CA SER A 69 4.20 1.48 -16.62
C SER A 69 5.65 0.98 -16.79
N LYS A 70 6.50 1.16 -15.78
CA LYS A 70 7.89 0.68 -15.81
C LYS A 70 7.97 -0.85 -15.74
N SER A 71 7.12 -1.48 -14.92
CA SER A 71 7.06 -2.95 -14.85
C SER A 71 6.51 -3.54 -16.15
N PHE A 72 5.63 -2.81 -16.83
CA PHE A 72 5.07 -3.21 -18.11
C PHE A 72 6.10 -3.22 -19.25
N GLU A 73 7.14 -2.39 -19.20
CA GLU A 73 8.22 -2.37 -20.21
C GLU A 73 8.96 -3.71 -20.31
N GLU A 74 9.01 -4.48 -19.21
CA GLU A 74 9.63 -5.81 -19.15
C GLU A 74 8.65 -6.93 -19.52
N ALA A 75 7.36 -6.63 -19.65
CA ALA A 75 6.32 -7.62 -19.95
C ALA A 75 6.30 -7.98 -21.44
N SER A 76 6.04 -9.26 -21.71
CA SER A 76 6.04 -9.81 -23.07
C SER A 76 5.01 -10.95 -23.19
N PRO A 77 4.76 -11.50 -24.40
CA PRO A 77 3.94 -12.70 -24.55
C PRO A 77 4.42 -13.90 -23.72
N SER A 78 5.73 -14.01 -23.47
CA SER A 78 6.33 -15.07 -22.65
C SER A 78 6.51 -14.69 -21.18
N THR A 79 6.33 -13.42 -20.85
CA THR A 79 6.55 -12.87 -19.51
C THR A 79 5.28 -12.16 -19.04
N PRO A 80 4.27 -12.90 -18.55
CA PRO A 80 3.06 -12.31 -18.04
C PRO A 80 3.30 -11.55 -16.72
N ILE A 81 2.35 -10.72 -16.33
CA ILE A 81 2.39 -10.00 -15.05
C ILE A 81 1.46 -10.69 -14.04
N PHE A 82 1.96 -10.94 -12.84
CA PHE A 82 1.22 -11.54 -11.74
C PHE A 82 1.11 -10.55 -10.57
N PHE A 83 -0.11 -10.12 -10.28
CA PHE A 83 -0.43 -9.30 -9.12
C PHE A 83 -0.73 -10.17 -7.91
N ILE A 84 0.06 -9.98 -6.85
CA ILE A 84 -0.22 -10.53 -5.53
C ILE A 84 -1.12 -9.53 -4.81
N LEU A 85 -2.36 -9.91 -4.58
CA LEU A 85 -3.39 -9.05 -4.01
C LEU A 85 -3.15 -8.84 -2.51
N SER A 86 -3.12 -7.57 -2.11
CA SER A 86 -3.24 -7.16 -0.72
C SER A 86 -4.66 -6.66 -0.46
N PRO A 87 -5.21 -6.84 0.76
CA PRO A 87 -6.54 -6.34 1.09
C PRO A 87 -6.70 -4.84 0.79
N GLY A 88 -7.75 -4.48 0.05
CA GLY A 88 -8.08 -3.08 -0.24
C GLY A 88 -7.27 -2.43 -1.38
N VAL A 89 -6.55 -3.23 -2.19
CA VAL A 89 -5.80 -2.74 -3.34
C VAL A 89 -6.33 -3.38 -4.63
N ASN A 90 -6.59 -2.57 -5.65
CA ASN A 90 -7.11 -3.03 -6.94
C ASN A 90 -6.09 -2.78 -8.08
N PRO A 91 -5.32 -3.81 -8.51
CA PRO A 91 -4.34 -3.66 -9.58
C PRO A 91 -4.96 -3.47 -10.96
N LEU A 92 -6.24 -3.81 -11.16
CA LEU A 92 -6.91 -3.68 -12.46
C LEU A 92 -6.90 -2.23 -12.94
N LYS A 93 -7.08 -1.27 -12.02
CA LYS A 93 -7.12 0.16 -12.37
C LYS A 93 -5.81 0.62 -13.01
N ASP A 94 -4.67 0.16 -12.50
CA ASP A 94 -3.36 0.49 -13.05
C ASP A 94 -3.19 -0.05 -14.47
N VAL A 95 -3.70 -1.27 -14.73
CA VAL A 95 -3.70 -1.88 -16.07
C VAL A 95 -4.63 -1.12 -17.02
N GLU A 96 -5.84 -0.77 -16.59
CA GLU A 96 -6.80 -0.01 -17.40
C GLU A 96 -6.31 1.39 -17.74
N ASP A 97 -5.71 2.10 -16.77
CA ASP A 97 -5.21 3.45 -16.97
C ASP A 97 -3.98 3.45 -17.91
N LEU A 98 -3.12 2.43 -17.85
CA LEU A 98 -2.06 2.24 -18.84
C LEU A 98 -2.63 1.84 -20.21
N GLY A 99 -3.60 0.92 -20.24
CA GLY A 99 -4.27 0.47 -21.46
C GLY A 99 -4.89 1.64 -22.23
N LYS A 100 -5.60 2.54 -21.54
CA LYS A 100 -6.15 3.77 -22.14
C LYS A 100 -5.08 4.63 -22.81
N LYS A 101 -3.90 4.78 -22.21
CA LYS A 101 -2.78 5.54 -22.79
C LYS A 101 -2.20 4.87 -24.04
N LEU A 102 -2.27 3.54 -24.14
CA LEU A 102 -1.76 2.75 -25.25
C LEU A 102 -2.85 2.35 -26.27
N GLY A 103 -4.08 2.83 -26.13
CA GLY A 103 -5.20 2.49 -27.01
C GLY A 103 -5.71 1.06 -26.82
N VAL A 104 -5.36 0.39 -25.72
CA VAL A 104 -5.86 -0.93 -25.35
C VAL A 104 -7.00 -0.78 -24.35
N THR A 105 -8.24 -0.89 -24.85
CA THR A 105 -9.46 -0.61 -24.06
C THR A 105 -10.59 -1.56 -24.43
N LEU A 106 -11.57 -1.71 -23.53
CA LEU A 106 -12.80 -2.47 -23.80
C LEU A 106 -13.54 -1.93 -25.02
N GLY A 107 -13.59 -0.60 -25.19
CA GLY A 107 -14.26 0.07 -26.31
C GLY A 107 -13.61 -0.22 -27.67
N ASN A 108 -12.31 -0.46 -27.70
CA ASN A 108 -11.58 -0.85 -28.91
C ASN A 108 -11.60 -2.38 -29.16
N GLY A 109 -12.20 -3.17 -28.26
CA GLY A 109 -12.30 -4.63 -28.37
C GLY A 109 -10.97 -5.38 -28.18
N ASN A 110 -9.90 -4.70 -27.78
CA ASN A 110 -8.55 -5.24 -27.62
C ASN A 110 -8.13 -5.43 -26.14
N PHE A 111 -9.06 -5.29 -25.22
CA PHE A 111 -8.87 -5.55 -23.79
C PHE A 111 -9.95 -6.53 -23.30
N HIS A 112 -9.53 -7.64 -22.71
CA HIS A 112 -10.41 -8.66 -22.15
C HIS A 112 -10.21 -8.74 -20.64
N ASN A 113 -11.28 -8.66 -19.87
CA ASN A 113 -11.22 -8.74 -18.42
C ASN A 113 -12.15 -9.84 -17.91
N VAL A 114 -11.58 -10.88 -17.31
CA VAL A 114 -12.30 -12.07 -16.85
C VAL A 114 -12.05 -12.28 -15.37
N SER A 115 -13.11 -12.16 -14.56
CA SER A 115 -13.06 -12.51 -13.15
C SER A 115 -13.34 -13.99 -12.95
N LEU A 116 -12.34 -14.74 -12.47
CA LEU A 116 -12.46 -16.19 -12.37
C LEU A 116 -13.30 -16.60 -11.15
N GLY A 117 -14.18 -17.55 -11.44
CA GLY A 117 -15.11 -18.19 -10.53
C GLY A 117 -15.66 -19.43 -11.24
N GLN A 118 -16.67 -20.07 -10.66
CA GLN A 118 -17.22 -21.31 -11.23
C GLN A 118 -17.72 -21.10 -12.68
N GLY A 119 -17.12 -21.81 -13.64
CA GLY A 119 -17.56 -21.82 -15.04
C GLY A 119 -16.97 -20.69 -15.91
N GLN A 120 -16.11 -19.82 -15.38
CA GLN A 120 -15.48 -18.73 -16.13
C GLN A 120 -14.21 -19.15 -16.86
N GLU A 121 -13.74 -20.39 -16.65
CA GLU A 121 -12.52 -20.92 -17.25
C GLU A 121 -12.60 -20.94 -18.77
N VAL A 122 -13.76 -21.32 -19.33
CA VAL A 122 -13.97 -21.38 -20.79
C VAL A 122 -13.90 -19.98 -21.41
N VAL A 123 -14.44 -18.97 -20.74
CA VAL A 123 -14.39 -17.57 -21.19
C VAL A 123 -12.96 -17.06 -21.15
N ALA A 124 -12.21 -17.39 -20.09
CA ALA A 124 -10.79 -17.06 -19.97
C ALA A 124 -9.97 -17.67 -21.10
N GLU A 125 -10.18 -18.95 -21.41
CA GLU A 125 -9.49 -19.62 -22.52
C GLU A 125 -9.79 -18.96 -23.86
N GLN A 126 -11.05 -18.68 -24.17
CA GLN A 126 -11.43 -18.01 -25.42
C GLN A 126 -10.82 -16.60 -25.55
N ALA A 127 -10.77 -15.84 -24.44
CA ALA A 127 -10.14 -14.54 -24.40
C ALA A 127 -8.62 -14.65 -24.66
N MET A 128 -7.94 -15.63 -24.06
CA MET A 128 -6.52 -15.90 -24.31
C MET A 128 -6.26 -16.28 -25.77
N ASP A 129 -7.08 -17.15 -26.35
CA ASP A 129 -6.93 -17.61 -27.74
C ASP A 129 -7.07 -16.44 -28.72
N THR A 130 -8.09 -15.59 -28.51
CA THR A 130 -8.31 -14.39 -29.32
C THR A 130 -7.15 -13.41 -29.17
N ALA A 131 -6.72 -13.17 -27.93
CA ALA A 131 -5.68 -12.20 -27.62
C ALA A 131 -4.31 -12.61 -28.13
N ALA A 132 -3.97 -13.90 -28.06
CA ALA A 132 -2.74 -14.43 -28.61
C ALA A 132 -2.65 -14.25 -30.13
N GLY A 133 -3.78 -14.40 -30.84
CA GLY A 133 -3.84 -14.20 -32.29
C GLY A 133 -3.86 -12.73 -32.73
N GLN A 134 -4.52 -11.86 -31.96
CA GLN A 134 -4.80 -10.47 -32.37
C GLN A 134 -3.95 -9.42 -31.62
N GLY A 135 -3.15 -9.80 -30.64
CA GLY A 135 -2.33 -8.85 -29.86
C GLY A 135 -3.10 -8.11 -28.78
N HIS A 136 -4.13 -8.73 -28.22
CA HIS A 136 -4.95 -8.09 -27.19
C HIS A 136 -4.36 -8.30 -25.80
N TRP A 137 -4.91 -7.59 -24.83
CA TRP A 137 -4.60 -7.77 -23.43
C TRP A 137 -5.67 -8.61 -22.74
N VAL A 138 -5.24 -9.52 -21.86
CA VAL A 138 -6.14 -10.34 -21.06
C VAL A 138 -5.83 -10.18 -19.58
N VAL A 139 -6.83 -9.79 -18.81
CA VAL A 139 -6.77 -9.75 -17.35
C VAL A 139 -7.56 -10.93 -16.79
N LEU A 140 -6.90 -11.80 -16.04
CA LEU A 140 -7.47 -12.95 -15.34
C LEU A 140 -7.45 -12.67 -13.84
N GLN A 141 -8.60 -12.29 -13.29
CA GLN A 141 -8.70 -11.96 -11.88
C GLN A 141 -9.00 -13.18 -11.02
N ASN A 142 -8.45 -13.22 -9.82
CA ASN A 142 -8.76 -14.20 -8.78
C ASN A 142 -8.49 -15.67 -9.20
N ILE A 143 -7.36 -15.92 -9.85
CA ILE A 143 -7.06 -17.26 -10.39
C ILE A 143 -6.95 -18.35 -9.31
N HIS A 144 -6.68 -17.96 -8.07
CA HIS A 144 -6.68 -18.85 -6.90
C HIS A 144 -8.05 -19.50 -6.63
N LEU A 145 -9.15 -18.95 -7.15
CA LEU A 145 -10.50 -19.52 -6.99
C LEU A 145 -10.75 -20.75 -7.88
N VAL A 146 -9.94 -20.95 -8.93
CA VAL A 146 -10.11 -22.03 -9.91
C VAL A 146 -8.96 -23.04 -9.88
N LYS A 147 -8.65 -23.54 -8.68
CA LYS A 147 -7.51 -24.45 -8.40
C LYS A 147 -7.33 -25.59 -9.43
N LYS A 148 -8.42 -26.24 -9.85
CA LYS A 148 -8.37 -27.39 -10.77
C LYS A 148 -7.93 -27.01 -12.19
N TRP A 149 -8.13 -25.75 -12.58
CA TRP A 149 -7.83 -25.25 -13.92
C TRP A 149 -6.42 -24.66 -14.05
N LEU A 150 -5.78 -24.31 -12.93
CA LEU A 150 -4.43 -23.71 -12.93
C LEU A 150 -3.38 -24.50 -13.75
N PRO A 151 -3.34 -25.85 -13.76
CA PRO A 151 -2.42 -26.60 -14.62
C PRO A 151 -2.71 -26.44 -16.12
N ALA A 152 -3.97 -26.24 -16.50
CA ALA A 152 -4.35 -25.98 -17.90
C ALA A 152 -3.96 -24.54 -18.30
N LEU A 153 -4.17 -23.57 -17.40
CA LEU A 153 -3.70 -22.20 -17.57
C LEU A 153 -2.18 -22.15 -17.79
N GLU A 154 -1.39 -22.84 -16.96
CA GLU A 154 0.08 -22.90 -17.09
C GLU A 154 0.50 -23.38 -18.48
N LYS A 155 -0.11 -24.48 -18.97
CA LYS A 155 0.15 -24.99 -20.33
C LYS A 155 -0.24 -24.01 -21.43
N LYS A 156 -1.33 -23.27 -21.26
CA LYS A 156 -1.75 -22.24 -22.23
C LYS A 156 -0.77 -21.06 -22.25
N LEU A 157 -0.32 -20.60 -21.08
CA LEU A 157 0.71 -19.55 -20.99
C LEU A 157 2.01 -19.98 -21.66
N GLU A 158 2.45 -21.22 -21.42
CA GLU A 158 3.63 -21.79 -22.08
C GLU A 158 3.44 -21.89 -23.59
N HIS A 159 2.29 -22.36 -24.07
CA HIS A 159 1.99 -22.44 -25.49
C HIS A 159 2.01 -21.05 -26.15
N TYR A 160 1.36 -20.05 -25.55
CA TYR A 160 1.31 -18.69 -26.10
C TYR A 160 2.58 -17.88 -25.87
N SER A 161 3.53 -18.38 -25.07
CA SER A 161 4.86 -17.78 -24.97
C SER A 161 5.63 -17.82 -26.30
N GLN A 162 5.25 -18.72 -27.22
CA GLN A 162 5.90 -18.92 -28.52
C GLN A 162 4.92 -18.68 -29.67
N GLY A 163 5.25 -17.75 -30.57
CA GLY A 163 4.51 -17.54 -31.81
C GLY A 163 3.21 -16.74 -31.69
N SER A 164 2.87 -16.24 -30.50
CA SER A 164 1.77 -15.27 -30.33
C SER A 164 2.13 -13.89 -30.87
N HIS A 165 1.10 -13.06 -31.05
CA HIS A 165 1.27 -11.67 -31.44
C HIS A 165 2.20 -10.91 -30.47
N PRO A 166 3.14 -10.07 -30.96
CA PRO A 166 4.11 -9.36 -30.10
C PRO A 166 3.48 -8.49 -29.01
N ASP A 167 2.28 -7.95 -29.24
CA ASP A 167 1.52 -7.11 -28.31
C ASP A 167 0.63 -7.89 -27.33
N TYR A 168 0.57 -9.23 -27.45
CA TYR A 168 -0.18 -10.06 -26.51
C TYR A 168 0.37 -9.90 -25.08
N ARG A 169 -0.50 -9.57 -24.14
CA ARG A 169 -0.16 -9.41 -22.72
C ARG A 169 -1.18 -10.10 -21.84
N VAL A 170 -0.70 -10.81 -20.83
CA VAL A 170 -1.54 -11.44 -19.80
C VAL A 170 -1.20 -10.85 -18.44
N PHE A 171 -2.26 -10.48 -17.72
CA PHE A 171 -2.22 -10.01 -16.35
C PHE A 171 -3.03 -10.98 -15.50
N MET A 172 -2.46 -11.48 -14.42
CA MET A 172 -3.11 -12.41 -13.50
C MET A 172 -3.18 -11.79 -12.11
N SER A 173 -4.23 -12.07 -11.33
CA SER A 173 -4.27 -11.71 -9.92
C SER A 173 -4.62 -12.88 -9.01
N ALA A 174 -3.97 -12.93 -7.84
CA ALA A 174 -4.32 -13.87 -6.80
C ALA A 174 -4.03 -13.36 -5.39
N GLU A 175 -4.83 -13.81 -4.42
CA GLU A 175 -4.50 -13.66 -3.01
C GLU A 175 -3.40 -14.65 -2.62
N PRO A 176 -2.45 -14.25 -1.75
CA PRO A 176 -1.45 -15.15 -1.21
C PRO A 176 -2.11 -16.23 -0.34
N ALA A 177 -1.62 -17.45 -0.42
CA ALA A 177 -2.08 -18.52 0.46
C ALA A 177 -1.71 -18.21 1.92
N ALA A 178 -2.60 -18.52 2.86
CA ALA A 178 -2.39 -18.26 4.28
C ALA A 178 -1.20 -19.05 4.87
N THR A 179 -0.82 -20.17 4.25
CA THR A 179 0.36 -20.95 4.62
C THR A 179 1.07 -21.48 3.37
N PRO A 180 2.39 -21.78 3.44
CA PRO A 180 3.10 -22.41 2.33
C PRO A 180 2.48 -23.73 1.86
N ALA A 181 1.96 -24.54 2.79
CA ALA A 181 1.32 -25.83 2.48
C ALA A 181 -0.03 -25.68 1.74
N ALA A 182 -0.69 -24.54 1.89
CA ALA A 182 -1.94 -24.23 1.22
C ALA A 182 -1.73 -23.55 -0.15
N HIS A 183 -0.48 -23.37 -0.60
CA HIS A 183 -0.18 -22.76 -1.87
C HIS A 183 -0.67 -23.63 -3.04
N ILE A 184 -1.35 -23.00 -4.00
CA ILE A 184 -2.00 -23.70 -5.12
C ILE A 184 -1.58 -23.19 -6.49
N ILE A 185 -0.84 -22.09 -6.57
CA ILE A 185 -0.41 -21.52 -7.85
C ILE A 185 0.73 -22.40 -8.38
N PRO A 186 0.66 -22.89 -9.63
CA PRO A 186 1.73 -23.64 -10.24
C PRO A 186 3.04 -22.86 -10.28
N GLN A 187 4.15 -23.56 -10.09
CA GLN A 187 5.47 -22.98 -10.06
C GLN A 187 5.85 -22.31 -11.38
N GLY A 188 5.51 -22.90 -12.54
CA GLY A 188 5.85 -22.33 -13.83
C GLY A 188 5.15 -21.00 -14.10
N ILE A 189 3.93 -20.81 -13.59
CA ILE A 189 3.27 -19.50 -13.62
C ILE A 189 4.09 -18.47 -12.84
N LEU A 190 4.56 -18.81 -11.63
CA LEU A 190 5.34 -17.88 -10.81
C LEU A 190 6.76 -17.63 -11.31
N GLU A 191 7.37 -18.61 -11.97
CA GLU A 191 8.72 -18.49 -12.54
C GLU A 191 8.75 -17.66 -13.83
N SER A 192 7.73 -17.82 -14.68
CA SER A 192 7.60 -17.07 -15.94
C SER A 192 7.05 -15.65 -15.77
N SER A 193 6.42 -15.34 -14.64
CA SER A 193 5.77 -14.05 -14.42
C SER A 193 6.67 -13.00 -13.76
N ILE A 194 6.43 -11.72 -14.09
CA ILE A 194 6.81 -10.58 -13.26
C ILE A 194 5.83 -10.51 -12.07
N LYS A 195 6.34 -10.56 -10.84
CA LYS A 195 5.51 -10.51 -9.62
C LYS A 195 5.45 -9.09 -9.09
N ILE A 196 4.25 -8.55 -8.98
CA ILE A 196 4.00 -7.22 -8.43
C ILE A 196 3.16 -7.36 -7.17
N THR A 197 3.70 -6.90 -6.06
CA THR A 197 2.97 -6.71 -4.81
C THR A 197 2.63 -5.22 -4.70
N ASN A 198 1.36 -4.87 -4.75
CA ASN A 198 0.92 -3.53 -4.40
C ASN A 198 0.50 -3.55 -2.93
N GLU A 199 1.50 -3.47 -2.05
CA GLU A 199 1.26 -3.37 -0.61
C GLU A 199 0.89 -1.93 -0.27
N PRO A 200 -0.09 -1.71 0.63
CA PRO A 200 -0.35 -0.37 1.12
C PRO A 200 0.93 0.16 1.77
N PRO A 201 1.36 1.37 1.42
CA PRO A 201 2.64 1.88 1.89
C PRO A 201 2.63 1.93 3.42
N THR A 202 3.70 1.41 4.04
CA THR A 202 3.74 1.26 5.49
C THR A 202 4.44 2.43 6.16
N GLY A 203 3.78 3.03 7.16
CA GLY A 203 4.37 4.06 8.00
C GLY A 203 3.61 5.37 7.92
N MET A 204 3.74 6.18 8.97
CA MET A 204 2.99 7.43 9.13
C MET A 204 3.11 8.38 7.94
N GLN A 205 4.33 8.60 7.44
CA GLN A 205 4.57 9.53 6.33
C GLN A 205 3.87 9.07 5.05
N ALA A 206 3.94 7.77 4.74
CA ALA A 206 3.41 7.25 3.50
C ALA A 206 1.88 7.14 3.52
N ASN A 207 1.28 6.80 4.67
CA ASN A 207 -0.17 6.89 4.85
C ASN A 207 -0.68 8.33 4.83
N LEU A 208 0.07 9.29 5.36
CA LEU A 208 -0.29 10.70 5.28
C LEU A 208 -0.32 11.19 3.83
N HIS A 209 0.72 10.88 3.04
CA HIS A 209 0.72 11.20 1.61
C HIS A 209 -0.45 10.53 0.89
N LYS A 210 -0.67 9.23 1.13
CA LYS A 210 -1.82 8.50 0.55
C LYS A 210 -3.16 9.13 0.93
N ALA A 211 -3.32 9.65 2.13
CA ALA A 211 -4.52 10.36 2.56
C ALA A 211 -4.69 11.68 1.79
N LEU A 212 -3.61 12.46 1.66
CA LEU A 212 -3.60 13.73 0.93
C LEU A 212 -3.83 13.57 -0.58
N ASP A 213 -3.32 12.50 -1.19
CA ASP A 213 -3.47 12.21 -2.63
C ASP A 213 -4.94 12.01 -3.07
N ASN A 214 -5.89 11.89 -2.12
CA ASN A 214 -7.32 11.87 -2.42
C ASN A 214 -7.89 13.25 -2.77
N PHE A 215 -7.15 14.33 -2.48
CA PHE A 215 -7.62 15.71 -2.63
C PHE A 215 -6.75 16.45 -3.63
N ASN A 216 -7.33 16.84 -4.76
CA ASN A 216 -6.66 17.65 -5.78
C ASN A 216 -6.66 19.14 -5.38
N GLN A 217 -5.97 19.97 -6.17
CA GLN A 217 -5.88 21.41 -5.90
C GLN A 217 -7.26 22.08 -5.82
N GLU A 218 -8.19 21.68 -6.68
CA GLU A 218 -9.57 22.20 -6.69
C GLU A 218 -10.29 21.90 -5.37
N ALA A 219 -10.13 20.69 -4.81
CA ALA A 219 -10.68 20.33 -3.52
C ALA A 219 -10.07 21.15 -2.38
N LEU A 220 -8.78 21.51 -2.46
CA LEU A 220 -8.13 22.35 -1.45
C LEU A 220 -8.61 23.81 -1.49
N GLU A 221 -9.10 24.28 -2.64
CA GLU A 221 -9.52 25.67 -2.88
C GLU A 221 -11.05 25.83 -2.90
N MET A 222 -11.81 24.77 -2.61
CA MET A 222 -13.28 24.79 -2.71
C MET A 222 -13.97 25.61 -1.60
N CYS A 223 -13.30 25.84 -0.48
CA CYS A 223 -13.88 26.48 0.71
C CYS A 223 -13.55 27.97 0.77
N SER A 224 -14.54 28.80 1.11
CA SER A 224 -14.39 30.24 1.32
C SER A 224 -13.43 30.57 2.49
N LYS A 225 -13.27 29.64 3.43
CA LYS A 225 -12.32 29.70 4.55
C LYS A 225 -11.12 28.80 4.29
N GLU A 226 -10.34 29.12 3.26
CA GLU A 226 -9.27 28.25 2.77
C GLU A 226 -8.23 27.87 3.83
N ALA A 227 -7.82 28.82 4.68
CA ALA A 227 -6.79 28.56 5.70
C ALA A 227 -7.28 27.53 6.72
N GLU A 228 -8.50 27.71 7.22
CA GLU A 228 -9.17 26.83 8.17
C GLU A 228 -9.39 25.45 7.55
N PHE A 229 -9.91 25.43 6.32
CA PHE A 229 -10.20 24.19 5.63
C PHE A 229 -8.93 23.38 5.38
N LYS A 230 -7.86 23.99 4.85
CA LYS A 230 -6.58 23.32 4.57
C LYS A 230 -5.92 22.78 5.85
N ALA A 231 -5.93 23.57 6.94
CA ALA A 231 -5.36 23.15 8.22
C ALA A 231 -6.12 21.96 8.83
N ILE A 232 -7.45 22.00 8.83
CA ILE A 232 -8.27 20.92 9.39
C ILE A 232 -8.26 19.69 8.48
N LEU A 233 -8.28 19.85 7.16
CA LEU A 233 -8.12 18.75 6.20
C LEU A 233 -6.79 18.03 6.42
N PHE A 234 -5.69 18.76 6.59
CA PHE A 234 -4.40 18.16 6.91
C PHE A 234 -4.45 17.39 8.24
N SER A 235 -5.05 17.96 9.28
CA SER A 235 -5.24 17.29 10.57
C SER A 235 -6.07 16.01 10.43
N LEU A 236 -7.13 16.01 9.63
CA LEU A 236 -7.94 14.84 9.30
C LEU A 236 -7.15 13.77 8.54
N CYS A 237 -6.35 14.16 7.54
CA CYS A 237 -5.47 13.23 6.82
C CYS A 237 -4.42 12.62 7.77
N TYR A 238 -3.87 13.41 8.68
CA TYR A 238 -2.94 12.93 9.70
C TYR A 238 -3.61 11.97 10.68
N PHE A 239 -4.79 12.33 11.18
CA PHE A 239 -5.61 11.47 12.03
C PHE A 239 -5.95 10.15 11.32
N HIS A 240 -6.38 10.20 10.06
CA HIS A 240 -6.64 9.01 9.24
C HIS A 240 -5.40 8.10 9.14
N ALA A 241 -4.22 8.69 8.90
CA ALA A 241 -2.97 7.96 8.86
C ALA A 241 -2.63 7.32 10.21
N VAL A 242 -2.86 8.02 11.34
CA VAL A 242 -2.66 7.50 12.70
C VAL A 242 -3.56 6.30 12.95
N VAL A 243 -4.87 6.42 12.75
CA VAL A 243 -5.82 5.33 13.06
C VAL A 243 -5.55 4.08 12.20
N ALA A 244 -5.13 4.28 10.95
CA ALA A 244 -4.73 3.21 10.05
C ALA A 244 -3.41 2.52 10.50
N GLU A 245 -2.37 3.29 10.83
CA GLU A 245 -1.08 2.72 11.28
C GLU A 245 -1.18 2.01 12.63
N ARG A 246 -2.02 2.51 13.54
CA ARG A 246 -2.22 1.88 14.85
C ARG A 246 -2.67 0.43 14.76
N ARG A 247 -3.41 0.05 13.70
CA ARG A 247 -3.83 -1.35 13.47
C ARG A 247 -2.67 -2.35 13.45
N LYS A 248 -1.46 -1.91 13.12
CA LYS A 248 -0.26 -2.76 13.07
C LYS A 248 0.27 -3.18 14.45
N PHE A 249 -0.11 -2.47 15.50
CA PHE A 249 0.35 -2.73 16.86
C PHE A 249 -0.59 -3.69 17.63
N GLY A 250 -1.53 -4.32 16.93
CA GLY A 250 -2.48 -5.26 17.52
C GLY A 250 -3.23 -4.62 18.70
N PRO A 251 -3.41 -5.34 19.82
CA PRO A 251 -4.09 -4.82 21.02
C PRO A 251 -3.48 -3.55 21.64
N GLN A 252 -2.20 -3.23 21.38
CA GLN A 252 -1.62 -1.96 21.84
C GLN A 252 -2.06 -0.77 20.98
N GLY A 253 -2.46 -1.04 19.74
CA GLY A 253 -3.00 -0.09 18.79
C GLY A 253 -4.51 0.10 18.97
N TRP A 254 -5.24 -1.01 18.84
CA TRP A 254 -6.69 -1.12 18.97
C TRP A 254 -7.03 -2.46 19.61
N ASN A 255 -7.96 -2.50 20.56
CA ASN A 255 -8.42 -3.75 21.16
C ASN A 255 -9.11 -4.66 20.13
N LYS A 256 -9.78 -4.07 19.12
CA LYS A 256 -10.42 -4.79 18.01
C LYS A 256 -9.98 -4.26 16.65
N ILE A 257 -10.21 -5.06 15.60
CA ILE A 257 -9.95 -4.65 14.21
C ILE A 257 -11.16 -3.86 13.69
N TYR A 258 -10.96 -2.57 13.41
CA TYR A 258 -11.99 -1.71 12.82
C TYR A 258 -11.73 -1.46 11.33
N PRO A 259 -12.79 -1.44 10.49
CA PRO A 259 -12.66 -1.31 9.04
C PRO A 259 -12.59 0.15 8.55
N PHE A 260 -11.73 0.98 9.17
CA PHE A 260 -11.50 2.35 8.71
C PHE A 260 -11.00 2.37 7.26
N ASN A 261 -11.59 3.23 6.43
CA ASN A 261 -11.31 3.29 5.01
C ASN A 261 -11.31 4.74 4.49
N VAL A 262 -10.90 4.91 3.22
CA VAL A 262 -10.80 6.23 2.57
C VAL A 262 -12.17 6.91 2.43
N GLY A 263 -13.26 6.15 2.37
CA GLY A 263 -14.62 6.68 2.38
C GLY A 263 -14.92 7.48 3.64
N ASP A 264 -14.47 7.01 4.81
CA ASP A 264 -14.63 7.73 6.09
C ASP A 264 -13.94 9.10 6.04
N LEU A 265 -12.74 9.16 5.45
CA LEU A 265 -11.98 10.39 5.24
C LEU A 265 -12.69 11.34 4.27
N ASN A 266 -13.10 10.85 3.09
CA ASN A 266 -13.74 11.67 2.07
C ASN A 266 -15.08 12.27 2.54
N ILE A 267 -15.88 11.49 3.28
CA ILE A 267 -17.13 11.98 3.87
C ILE A 267 -16.83 13.00 4.97
N SER A 268 -15.82 12.75 5.81
CA SER A 268 -15.40 13.69 6.86
C SER A 268 -14.97 15.05 6.27
N VAL A 269 -14.22 15.07 5.17
CA VAL A 269 -13.84 16.31 4.47
C VAL A 269 -15.04 16.99 3.82
N SER A 270 -16.00 16.23 3.29
CA SER A 270 -17.25 16.79 2.78
C SER A 270 -18.08 17.45 3.88
N VAL A 271 -18.13 16.83 5.07
CA VAL A 271 -18.79 17.40 6.26
C VAL A 271 -18.05 18.63 6.78
N LEU A 272 -16.71 18.59 6.81
CA LEU A 272 -15.89 19.75 7.13
C LEU A 272 -16.24 20.96 6.26
N TYR A 273 -16.27 20.77 4.94
CA TYR A 273 -16.64 21.81 3.98
C TYR A 273 -18.00 22.43 4.32
N ASN A 274 -19.03 21.59 4.45
CA ASN A 274 -20.40 22.06 4.73
C ASN A 274 -20.48 22.84 6.05
N TYR A 275 -19.79 22.37 7.10
CA TYR A 275 -19.80 23.05 8.39
C TYR A 275 -19.04 24.37 8.37
N LEU A 276 -17.92 24.44 7.65
CA LEU A 276 -17.18 25.70 7.50
C LEU A 276 -17.96 26.72 6.68
N GLU A 277 -18.66 26.32 5.61
CA GLU A 277 -19.49 27.25 4.83
C GLU A 277 -20.71 27.74 5.62
N ALA A 278 -21.34 26.86 6.40
CA ALA A 278 -22.55 27.21 7.16
C ALA A 278 -22.29 28.08 8.40
N ASN A 279 -21.05 28.14 8.90
CA ASN A 279 -20.74 28.80 10.17
C ASN A 279 -19.70 29.90 10.01
N SER A 280 -19.89 31.05 10.67
CA SER A 280 -18.93 32.17 10.63
C SER A 280 -17.61 31.87 11.34
N LYS A 281 -17.63 30.98 12.35
CA LYS A 281 -16.46 30.51 13.09
C LYS A 281 -16.35 29.00 12.97
N VAL A 282 -15.15 28.46 13.14
CA VAL A 282 -14.91 27.01 13.15
C VAL A 282 -15.60 26.37 14.37
N PRO A 283 -16.57 25.45 14.17
CA PRO A 283 -17.25 24.78 15.27
C PRO A 283 -16.44 23.54 15.72
N TRP A 284 -15.37 23.77 16.48
CA TRP A 284 -14.39 22.73 16.85
C TRP A 284 -15.01 21.55 17.59
N GLU A 285 -15.92 21.80 18.53
CA GLU A 285 -16.57 20.73 19.30
C GLU A 285 -17.47 19.86 18.42
N ASP A 286 -18.28 20.49 17.56
CA ASP A 286 -19.16 19.77 16.62
C ASP A 286 -18.33 18.94 15.64
N LEU A 287 -17.26 19.51 15.06
CA LEU A 287 -16.38 18.79 14.13
C LEU A 287 -15.73 17.58 14.82
N ARG A 288 -15.17 17.76 16.02
CA ARG A 288 -14.56 16.65 16.77
C ARG A 288 -15.59 15.56 17.13
N TYR A 289 -16.80 15.96 17.51
CA TYR A 289 -17.89 15.02 17.77
C TYR A 289 -18.28 14.25 16.51
N LEU A 290 -18.51 14.93 15.39
CA LEU A 290 -18.88 14.29 14.12
C LEU A 290 -17.81 13.30 13.66
N PHE A 291 -16.54 13.68 13.71
CA PHE A 291 -15.47 12.79 13.26
C PHE A 291 -15.21 11.64 14.24
N GLY A 292 -15.19 11.94 15.53
CA GLY A 292 -14.80 11.01 16.59
C GLY A 292 -15.89 10.04 17.00
N GLU A 293 -17.15 10.49 17.07
CA GLU A 293 -18.29 9.68 17.54
C GLU A 293 -19.09 9.09 16.37
N ILE A 294 -19.22 9.82 15.25
CA ILE A 294 -20.08 9.39 14.14
C ILE A 294 -19.27 8.74 13.02
N MET A 295 -18.32 9.45 12.40
CA MET A 295 -17.61 8.96 11.21
C MET A 295 -16.69 7.80 11.54
N TYR A 296 -15.69 8.02 12.40
CA TYR A 296 -14.78 6.95 12.82
C TYR A 296 -15.35 6.18 14.01
N GLY A 297 -15.96 6.87 14.98
CA GLY A 297 -16.57 6.26 16.16
C GLY A 297 -17.72 5.30 15.86
N GLY A 298 -18.41 5.48 14.73
CA GLY A 298 -19.47 4.58 14.27
C GLY A 298 -18.97 3.14 14.02
N HIS A 299 -17.68 2.97 13.71
CA HIS A 299 -17.05 1.65 13.56
C HIS A 299 -16.63 1.04 14.89
N ILE A 300 -16.46 1.86 15.93
CA ILE A 300 -15.81 1.48 17.18
C ILE A 300 -16.84 0.95 18.19
N THR A 301 -16.67 -0.31 18.54
CA THR A 301 -17.54 -1.06 19.46
C THR A 301 -16.93 -1.28 20.85
N ASP A 302 -15.73 -0.79 21.11
CA ASP A 302 -15.07 -0.87 22.41
C ASP A 302 -14.94 0.54 23.01
N ASP A 303 -15.32 0.71 24.28
CA ASP A 303 -15.38 2.04 24.91
C ASP A 303 -13.99 2.66 25.10
N TRP A 304 -12.96 1.84 25.32
CA TRP A 304 -11.59 2.33 25.47
C TRP A 304 -11.00 2.75 24.13
N ASP A 305 -11.24 1.97 23.07
CA ASP A 305 -10.88 2.37 21.72
C ASP A 305 -11.65 3.63 21.28
N ARG A 306 -12.92 3.77 21.68
CA ARG A 306 -13.72 4.97 21.37
C ARG A 306 -13.12 6.21 22.04
N ARG A 307 -12.80 6.09 23.33
CA ARG A 307 -12.12 7.16 24.08
C ARG A 307 -10.78 7.52 23.44
N LEU A 308 -9.99 6.54 23.03
CA LEU A 308 -8.72 6.76 22.35
C LEU A 308 -8.89 7.52 21.03
N CYS A 309 -9.87 7.13 20.21
CA CYS A 309 -10.20 7.80 18.95
C CYS A 309 -10.53 9.28 19.16
N ILE A 310 -11.40 9.57 20.13
CA ILE A 310 -11.79 10.94 20.48
C ILE A 310 -10.60 11.74 20.98
N SER A 311 -9.79 11.18 21.88
CA SER A 311 -8.61 11.87 22.40
C SER A 311 -7.59 12.21 21.31
N TYR A 312 -7.44 11.40 20.27
CA TYR A 312 -6.62 11.77 19.11
C TYR A 312 -7.15 12.99 18.38
N LEU A 313 -8.47 13.08 18.17
CA LEU A 313 -9.08 14.25 17.54
C LEU A 313 -9.02 15.48 18.44
N GLU A 314 -9.16 15.33 19.75
CA GLU A 314 -8.91 16.40 20.70
C GLU A 314 -7.48 16.93 20.54
N GLU A 315 -6.46 16.09 20.60
CA GLU A 315 -5.06 16.54 20.49
C GLU A 315 -4.70 17.08 19.10
N LEU A 316 -5.21 16.47 18.03
CA LEU A 316 -4.84 16.82 16.66
C LEU A 316 -5.66 17.96 16.08
N MET A 317 -6.89 18.19 16.52
CA MET A 317 -7.78 19.24 16.01
C MET A 317 -8.02 20.31 17.08
N GLN A 318 -7.02 21.18 17.24
CA GLN A 318 -7.05 22.29 18.18
C GLN A 318 -7.05 23.65 17.44
N PRO A 319 -7.66 24.70 18.03
CA PRO A 319 -7.59 26.06 17.50
C PRO A 319 -6.16 26.56 17.25
N GLU A 320 -5.20 26.07 18.02
CA GLU A 320 -3.76 26.37 17.91
C GLU A 320 -3.16 25.95 16.56
N LEU A 321 -3.77 25.03 15.83
CA LEU A 321 -3.35 24.66 14.46
C LEU A 321 -3.35 25.86 13.50
N MET A 322 -4.13 26.89 13.81
CA MET A 322 -4.34 28.08 12.99
C MET A 322 -3.37 29.22 13.32
N ARG A 323 -2.38 28.99 14.20
CA ARG A 323 -1.41 30.02 14.64
C ARG A 323 -0.13 30.06 13.83
#